data_AF-A0A7J6RDW1-F1
#
_entry.id   AF-A0A7J6RDW1-F1
#
_cell.length_a   1.000
_cell.length_b   1.000
_cell.length_c   1.000
_cell.angle_alpha   90.00
_cell.angle_beta   90.00
_cell.angle_gamma   90.00
#
_symmetry.space_group_name_H-M   'P 1'
#
loop_
_entity.id
_entity.type
_entity.pdbx_description
1 polymer ?
#
loop_
_entity_poly.entity_id
_entity_poly.type
_entity_poly.pdbx_seq_one_letter_code
_entity_poly.pdbx_strand_id
1 'polypeptide(L)'
;YSQKRYKKLLWLADTCHAATLHDRFYSPNMLCLSSSGPDENSYSYHADLSIGINVVDRFTYWTSRFLSGSVKDTRSKRTVQDLVNTLPWSRLHSHATLREDLYPSSASDTLLTEFLAATDQFIFVEKFRNLTGEEGRKATLYAASRVAEKPVGRRSVARG
;
A
#
# COMPACT_ATOMS: atom_id res chain seq x y z
N TYR A 1 28.57 17.87 8.85
CA TYR A 1 28.41 17.07 10.08
C TYR A 1 27.25 16.09 9.86
N SER A 2 27.51 14.79 9.70
CA SER A 2 26.45 13.79 9.50
C SER A 2 25.85 13.42 10.86
N GLN A 3 24.55 13.65 11.04
CA GLN A 3 23.84 13.51 12.32
C GLN A 3 23.57 12.04 12.72
N LYS A 4 24.06 11.03 11.96
CA LYS A 4 23.93 9.58 12.21
C LYS A 4 22.53 9.17 12.71
N ARG A 5 21.47 9.68 12.08
CA ARG A 5 20.08 9.57 12.58
C ARG A 5 19.48 8.17 12.44
N TYR A 6 20.05 7.33 11.59
CA TYR A 6 19.61 5.96 11.36
C TYR A 6 20.81 5.05 11.11
N LYS A 7 20.66 3.76 11.44
CA LYS A 7 21.66 2.72 11.14
C LYS A 7 21.45 2.12 9.74
N LYS A 8 20.20 1.80 9.42
CA LYS A 8 19.71 1.31 8.14
C LYS A 8 18.33 1.93 7.89
N LEU A 9 18.00 2.24 6.65
CA LEU A 9 16.70 2.80 6.28
C LEU A 9 16.14 2.02 5.08
N LEU A 10 14.92 1.53 5.21
CA LEU A 10 14.14 0.97 4.12
C LEU A 10 13.11 2.03 3.71
N TRP A 11 13.23 2.54 2.50
CA TRP A 11 12.33 3.50 1.89
C TRP A 11 11.36 2.77 0.95
N LEU A 12 10.06 2.82 1.24
CA LEU A 12 9.02 2.26 0.38
C LEU A 12 8.19 3.42 -0.20
N ALA A 13 8.12 3.53 -1.52
CA ALA A 13 7.34 4.58 -2.20
C ALA A 13 6.26 3.98 -3.10
N ASP A 14 5.02 4.40 -2.91
CA ASP A 14 3.88 4.01 -3.77
C ASP A 14 3.23 5.25 -4.40
N THR A 15 3.58 5.55 -5.65
CA THR A 15 3.04 6.67 -6.45
C THR A 15 3.43 6.50 -7.92
N CYS A 16 2.86 7.29 -8.83
CA CYS A 16 3.38 7.41 -10.20
C CYS A 16 4.80 8.01 -10.17
N HIS A 17 5.66 7.54 -11.06
CA HIS A 17 7.06 7.94 -11.17
C HIS A 17 7.85 7.76 -9.86
N ALA A 18 7.51 6.73 -9.06
CA ALA A 18 8.02 6.55 -7.71
C ALA A 18 9.56 6.45 -7.67
N ALA A 19 10.17 5.82 -8.68
CA ALA A 19 11.63 5.74 -8.79
C ALA A 19 12.31 7.13 -8.76
N THR A 20 11.68 8.16 -9.35
CA THR A 20 12.29 9.51 -9.41
C THR A 20 12.46 10.15 -8.03
N LEU A 21 11.64 9.76 -7.04
CA LEU A 21 11.67 10.32 -5.69
C LEU A 21 13.00 10.08 -4.99
N HIS A 22 13.64 8.95 -5.27
CA HIS A 22 14.88 8.56 -4.62
C HIS A 22 16.12 8.82 -5.48
N ASP A 23 16.01 9.35 -6.71
CA ASP A 23 17.17 9.56 -7.62
C ASP A 23 18.25 10.44 -7.00
N ARG A 24 17.84 11.46 -6.26
CA ARG A 24 18.74 12.43 -5.62
C ARG A 24 19.19 12.00 -4.23
N PHE A 25 18.82 10.81 -3.76
CA PHE A 25 19.32 10.31 -2.49
C PHE A 25 20.84 10.08 -2.59
N TYR A 26 21.55 10.55 -1.57
CA TYR A 26 23.00 10.40 -1.41
C TYR A 26 23.37 9.94 0.00
N SER A 27 22.38 9.80 0.90
CA SER A 27 22.62 9.36 2.26
C SER A 27 22.88 7.85 2.28
N PRO A 28 23.94 7.37 2.96
CA PRO A 28 24.31 5.96 2.94
C PRO A 28 23.34 5.12 3.76
N ASN A 29 23.47 3.80 3.67
CA ASN A 29 22.70 2.78 4.38
C ASN A 29 21.19 2.83 4.06
N MET A 30 20.83 3.10 2.81
CA MET A 30 19.43 3.17 2.35
C MET A 30 19.12 2.11 1.30
N LEU A 31 18.12 1.28 1.54
CA LEU A 31 17.44 0.50 0.50
C LEU A 31 16.18 1.24 0.08
N CYS A 32 15.96 1.42 -1.22
CA CYS A 32 14.76 2.08 -1.72
C CYS A 32 14.01 1.15 -2.66
N LEU A 33 12.73 0.91 -2.38
CA LEU A 33 11.82 0.12 -3.20
C LEU A 33 10.63 0.99 -3.58
N SER A 34 10.37 1.08 -4.88
CA SER A 34 9.36 1.97 -5.45
C SER A 34 8.35 1.20 -6.28
N SER A 35 7.09 1.66 -6.32
CA SER A 35 6.00 0.95 -6.99
C SER A 35 5.99 1.05 -8.52
N SER A 36 6.73 2.00 -9.09
CA SER A 36 6.80 2.27 -10.52
C SER A 36 8.19 2.75 -10.93
N GLY A 37 8.55 2.52 -12.21
CA GLY A 37 9.72 3.12 -12.84
C GLY A 37 9.59 4.63 -13.05
N PRO A 38 10.67 5.30 -13.50
CA PRO A 38 10.72 6.75 -13.64
C PRO A 38 9.74 7.32 -14.67
N ASP A 39 9.30 6.52 -15.65
CA ASP A 39 8.35 6.89 -16.70
C ASP A 39 7.05 6.08 -16.64
N GLU A 40 6.71 5.55 -15.46
CA GLU A 40 5.56 4.67 -15.27
C GLU A 40 4.58 5.19 -14.22
N ASN A 41 3.29 4.85 -14.41
CA ASN A 41 2.25 5.13 -13.43
C ASN A 41 2.13 3.99 -12.41
N SER A 42 1.68 4.30 -11.19
CA SER A 42 1.17 3.30 -10.25
C SER A 42 -0.33 3.07 -10.48
N TYR A 43 -0.81 1.88 -10.15
CA TYR A 43 -2.19 1.46 -10.40
C TYR A 43 -2.88 0.97 -9.13
N SER A 44 -4.18 1.26 -9.01
CA SER A 44 -5.00 0.78 -7.89
C SER A 44 -5.46 -0.68 -8.08
N TYR A 45 -5.62 -1.42 -6.97
CA TYR A 45 -5.95 -2.86 -7.02
C TYR A 45 -7.44 -3.10 -7.23
N HIS A 46 -8.32 -2.43 -6.47
CA HIS A 46 -9.79 -2.44 -6.64
C HIS A 46 -10.40 -1.06 -6.36
N ALA A 47 -11.28 -0.62 -7.26
CA ALA A 47 -12.25 0.45 -7.02
C ALA A 47 -13.58 -0.25 -6.69
N ASP A 48 -13.97 -0.28 -5.41
CA ASP A 48 -15.32 -0.68 -5.07
C ASP A 48 -16.27 0.47 -5.47
N LEU A 49 -16.93 0.31 -6.61
CA LEU A 49 -17.90 1.26 -7.17
C LEU A 49 -19.10 1.53 -6.23
N SER A 50 -19.26 0.76 -5.16
CA SER A 50 -20.30 1.01 -4.15
C SER A 50 -19.89 2.05 -3.09
N ILE A 51 -18.60 2.38 -2.99
CA ILE A 51 -18.06 3.35 -2.01
C ILE A 51 -17.41 4.56 -2.71
N GLY A 52 -17.03 4.45 -3.98
CA GLY A 52 -16.59 5.60 -4.79
C GLY A 52 -15.20 6.14 -4.46
N ILE A 53 -14.34 5.34 -3.83
CA ILE A 53 -12.96 5.69 -3.46
C ILE A 53 -12.01 4.57 -3.93
N ASN A 54 -10.84 4.90 -4.48
CA ASN A 54 -9.77 3.93 -4.73
C ASN A 54 -9.27 3.40 -3.37
N VAL A 55 -9.55 2.15 -3.04
CA VAL A 55 -9.42 1.70 -1.64
C VAL A 55 -7.96 1.37 -1.28
N VAL A 56 -7.17 0.80 -2.21
CA VAL A 56 -5.73 0.52 -1.98
C VAL A 56 -4.98 0.39 -3.32
N ASP A 57 -3.74 0.90 -3.37
CA ASP A 57 -2.83 0.69 -4.50
C ASP A 57 -2.28 -0.74 -4.59
N ARG A 58 -1.98 -1.21 -5.81
CA ARG A 58 -1.52 -2.59 -6.04
C ARG A 58 -0.27 -2.91 -5.26
N PHE A 59 0.71 -2.01 -5.27
CA PHE A 59 1.96 -2.19 -4.56
C PHE A 59 1.73 -2.27 -3.06
N THR A 60 0.96 -1.34 -2.49
CA THR A 60 0.57 -1.37 -1.08
C THR A 60 -0.16 -2.65 -0.70
N TYR A 61 -1.12 -3.09 -1.50
CA TYR A 61 -1.89 -4.32 -1.26
C TYR A 61 -0.98 -5.55 -1.19
N TRP A 62 -0.12 -5.75 -2.19
CA TRP A 62 0.75 -6.93 -2.26
C TRP A 62 1.87 -6.89 -1.22
N THR A 63 2.45 -5.72 -0.96
CA THR A 63 3.46 -5.52 0.10
C THR A 63 2.87 -5.86 1.46
N SER A 64 1.71 -5.28 1.80
CA SER A 64 1.03 -5.52 3.08
C SER A 64 0.66 -7.01 3.24
N ARG A 65 0.13 -7.63 2.19
CA ARG A 65 -0.21 -9.07 2.19
C ARG A 65 1.03 -9.93 2.42
N PHE A 66 2.15 -9.62 1.77
CA PHE A 66 3.39 -10.36 1.95
C PHE A 66 3.92 -10.23 3.38
N LEU A 67 3.99 -9.01 3.91
CA LEU A 67 4.48 -8.75 5.26
C LEU A 67 3.65 -9.49 6.31
N SER A 68 2.33 -9.34 6.28
CA SER A 68 1.43 -10.00 7.23
C SER A 68 1.39 -11.53 7.09
N GLY A 69 1.61 -12.05 5.88
CA GLY A 69 1.62 -13.49 5.61
C GLY A 69 2.95 -14.18 5.91
N SER A 70 4.08 -13.49 5.69
CA SER A 70 5.41 -14.10 5.62
C SER A 70 6.41 -13.55 6.66
N VAL A 71 6.17 -12.37 7.21
CA VAL A 71 6.98 -11.72 8.25
C VAL A 71 6.16 -11.64 9.53
N LYS A 72 5.89 -12.79 10.12
CA LYS A 72 4.99 -12.91 11.28
C LYS A 72 5.66 -12.62 12.62
N ASP A 73 6.94 -12.94 12.74
CA ASP A 73 7.70 -12.77 13.97
C ASP A 73 9.16 -12.45 13.67
N THR A 74 9.92 -12.14 14.72
CA THR A 74 11.33 -11.78 14.67
C THR A 74 12.26 -12.91 14.20
N ARG A 75 11.78 -14.15 14.13
CA ARG A 75 12.52 -15.32 13.61
C ARG A 75 12.34 -15.48 12.10
N SER A 76 11.48 -14.68 11.46
CA SER A 76 11.31 -14.71 10.01
C SER A 76 12.64 -14.45 9.31
N LYS A 77 12.98 -15.34 8.37
CA LYS A 77 14.17 -15.26 7.53
C LYS A 77 13.88 -14.67 6.14
N ARG A 78 12.74 -13.99 5.99
CA ARG A 78 12.35 -13.36 4.73
C ARG A 78 13.21 -12.16 4.44
N THR A 79 13.71 -12.09 3.21
CA THR A 79 14.63 -11.05 2.78
C THR A 79 13.89 -9.90 2.10
N VAL A 80 14.55 -8.76 1.89
CA VAL A 80 13.99 -7.67 1.09
C VAL A 80 13.78 -8.15 -0.35
N GLN A 81 14.66 -8.99 -0.89
CA GLN A 81 14.48 -9.60 -2.21
C GLN A 81 13.23 -10.48 -2.29
N ASP A 82 12.90 -11.24 -1.23
CA ASP A 82 11.65 -12.02 -1.19
C ASP A 82 10.42 -11.11 -1.36
N LEU A 83 10.42 -9.93 -0.74
CA LEU A 83 9.36 -8.93 -0.94
C LEU A 83 9.33 -8.44 -2.39
N VAL A 84 10.47 -8.06 -2.97
CA VAL A 84 10.55 -7.61 -4.37
C VAL A 84 10.01 -8.67 -5.34
N ASN A 85 10.33 -9.94 -5.10
CA ASN A 85 9.86 -11.06 -5.91
C ASN A 85 8.32 -11.23 -5.85
N THR A 86 7.64 -10.68 -4.84
CA THR A 86 6.17 -10.68 -4.76
C THR A 86 5.50 -9.55 -5.53
N LEU A 87 6.28 -8.68 -6.16
CA LEU A 87 5.85 -7.49 -6.87
C LEU A 87 6.15 -7.55 -8.38
N PRO A 88 5.88 -8.68 -9.09
CA PRO A 88 6.09 -8.74 -10.52
C PRO A 88 5.10 -7.82 -11.24
N TRP A 89 5.45 -7.45 -12.48
CA TRP A 89 4.60 -6.66 -13.35
C TRP A 89 3.17 -7.21 -13.46
N SER A 90 2.99 -8.54 -13.51
CA SER A 90 1.67 -9.17 -13.59
C SER A 90 0.73 -8.85 -12.42
N ARG A 91 1.26 -8.41 -11.27
CA ARG A 91 0.49 -7.97 -10.11
C ARG A 91 0.30 -6.46 -10.06
N LEU A 92 1.35 -5.71 -10.41
CA LEU A 92 1.40 -4.27 -10.25
C LEU A 92 0.91 -3.48 -11.46
N HIS A 93 1.06 -4.06 -12.65
CA HIS A 93 0.94 -3.40 -13.95
C HIS A 93 1.94 -2.23 -14.14
N SER A 94 2.98 -2.21 -13.32
CA SER A 94 4.14 -1.33 -13.35
C SER A 94 5.37 -2.12 -12.92
N HIS A 95 6.56 -1.60 -13.16
CA HIS A 95 7.80 -2.22 -12.70
C HIS A 95 8.18 -1.66 -11.33
N ALA A 96 8.11 -2.51 -10.30
CA ALA A 96 8.72 -2.18 -9.03
C ALA A 96 10.23 -2.04 -9.22
N THR A 97 10.80 -0.95 -8.71
CA THR A 97 12.23 -0.67 -8.82
C THR A 97 12.89 -0.75 -7.46
N LEU A 98 14.00 -1.48 -7.37
CA LEU A 98 14.83 -1.58 -6.17
C LEU A 98 16.16 -0.86 -6.43
N ARG A 99 16.52 0.06 -5.56
CA ARG A 99 17.78 0.79 -5.55
C ARG A 99 18.62 0.37 -4.33
N GLU A 100 19.82 -0.15 -4.59
CA GLU A 100 20.71 -0.73 -3.58
C GLU A 100 22.10 -0.09 -3.51
N ASP A 101 22.47 0.79 -4.44
CA ASP A 101 23.80 1.42 -4.53
C ASP A 101 24.21 2.22 -3.29
N LEU A 102 23.23 2.71 -2.52
CA LEU A 102 23.43 3.42 -1.25
C LEU A 102 23.47 2.49 -0.03
N TYR A 103 23.33 1.18 -0.22
CA TYR A 103 23.23 0.21 0.86
C TYR A 103 24.48 -0.70 0.90
N PRO A 104 25.06 -0.98 2.08
CA PRO A 104 26.33 -1.68 2.19
C PRO A 104 26.26 -3.20 1.92
N SER A 105 25.07 -3.75 1.64
CA SER A 105 24.84 -5.18 1.41
C SER A 105 23.83 -5.35 0.27
N SER A 106 23.40 -6.58 -0.01
CA SER A 106 22.31 -6.85 -0.95
C SER A 106 20.96 -7.01 -0.24
N ALA A 107 19.88 -6.78 -0.97
CA ALA A 107 18.51 -7.08 -0.58
C ALA A 107 18.27 -8.59 -0.44
N SER A 108 19.07 -9.42 -1.11
CA SER A 108 19.02 -10.88 -1.00
C SER A 108 19.56 -11.37 0.34
N ASP A 109 20.51 -10.65 0.94
CA ASP A 109 21.11 -11.00 2.23
C ASP A 109 20.50 -10.24 3.41
N THR A 110 19.62 -9.28 3.15
CA THR A 110 19.04 -8.40 4.17
C THR A 110 17.66 -8.90 4.58
N LEU A 111 17.51 -9.23 5.86
CA LEU A 111 16.22 -9.65 6.41
C LEU A 111 15.27 -8.46 6.58
N LEU A 112 14.00 -8.64 6.26
CA LEU A 112 12.97 -7.63 6.50
C LEU A 112 12.75 -7.36 7.99
N THR A 113 13.04 -8.33 8.84
CA THR A 113 13.02 -8.18 10.30
C THR A 113 14.06 -7.17 10.80
N GLU A 114 15.09 -6.83 10.01
CA GLU A 114 15.98 -5.72 10.38
C GLU A 114 15.29 -4.35 10.36
N PHE A 115 14.17 -4.23 9.63
CA PHE A 115 13.39 -2.98 9.50
C PHE A 115 12.03 -3.07 10.20
N LEU A 116 11.38 -4.23 10.18
CA LEU A 116 9.96 -4.40 10.52
C LEU A 116 9.71 -5.35 11.72
N ALA A 117 10.72 -5.66 12.53
CA ALA A 117 10.63 -6.62 13.65
C ALA A 117 9.76 -6.19 14.86
N ALA A 118 9.06 -5.06 14.78
CA ALA A 118 8.34 -4.51 15.93
C ALA A 118 6.82 -4.50 15.71
N THR A 119 6.18 -5.66 15.54
CA THR A 119 4.84 -5.94 16.09
C THR A 119 4.57 -7.45 16.02
N ASP A 120 4.12 -8.05 17.13
CA ASP A 120 3.72 -9.47 17.15
C ASP A 120 2.48 -9.75 16.29
N GLN A 121 1.76 -8.74 15.79
CA GLN A 121 0.65 -8.89 14.84
C GLN A 121 0.44 -7.62 14.01
N PHE A 122 0.42 -7.75 12.68
CA PHE A 122 -0.29 -6.80 11.83
C PHE A 122 -1.80 -7.06 11.99
N ILE A 123 -2.48 -6.23 12.79
CA ILE A 123 -3.93 -6.30 12.95
C ILE A 123 -4.57 -5.68 11.70
N PHE A 124 -5.09 -6.53 10.81
CA PHE A 124 -6.09 -6.09 9.84
C PHE A 124 -7.43 -5.93 10.56
N VAL A 125 -8.03 -4.76 10.45
CA VAL A 125 -9.43 -4.59 10.83
C VAL A 125 -10.26 -5.38 9.81
N GLU A 126 -10.64 -6.62 10.16
CA GLU A 126 -11.45 -7.53 9.33
C GLU A 126 -12.84 -6.98 8.95
N LYS A 127 -13.20 -5.78 9.40
CA LYS A 127 -14.48 -5.12 9.09
C LYS A 127 -14.75 -4.96 7.59
N PHE A 128 -13.73 -5.08 6.74
CA PHE A 128 -13.88 -5.08 5.27
C PHE A 128 -14.29 -6.44 4.67
N ARG A 129 -14.08 -7.57 5.35
CA ARG A 129 -14.47 -8.90 4.85
C ARG A 129 -15.99 -9.10 4.84
N ASN A 130 -16.69 -8.51 5.82
CA ASN A 130 -18.14 -8.64 5.95
C ASN A 130 -18.94 -7.75 4.99
N LEU A 131 -18.31 -6.73 4.39
CA LEU A 131 -18.95 -5.89 3.37
C LEU A 131 -19.01 -6.59 2.00
N THR A 132 -18.11 -7.56 1.77
CA THR A 132 -18.04 -8.31 0.51
C THR A 132 -18.91 -9.58 0.47
N GLY A 133 -19.49 -9.98 1.61
CA GLY A 133 -20.39 -11.14 1.72
C GLY A 133 -21.85 -10.83 1.37
N GLU A 134 -22.68 -11.86 1.20
CA GLU A 134 -24.12 -11.72 0.90
C GLU A 134 -24.88 -10.85 1.91
N GLU A 135 -24.46 -10.86 3.19
CA GLU A 135 -25.05 -10.01 4.23
C GLU A 135 -24.74 -8.52 4.02
N GLY A 136 -23.52 -8.19 3.59
CA GLY A 136 -23.14 -6.82 3.22
C GLY A 136 -23.95 -6.31 2.03
N ARG A 137 -24.19 -7.16 1.01
CA ARG A 137 -25.06 -6.84 -0.13
C ARG A 137 -26.50 -6.53 0.29
N LYS A 138 -27.08 -7.32 1.20
CA LYS A 138 -28.44 -7.09 1.72
C LYS A 138 -28.55 -5.80 2.52
N ALA A 139 -27.54 -5.50 3.35
CA ALA A 139 -27.49 -4.26 4.12
C ALA A 139 -27.41 -3.01 3.21
N THR A 140 -26.61 -3.07 2.14
CA THR A 140 -26.48 -1.98 1.16
C THR A 140 -27.75 -1.78 0.34
N LEU A 141 -28.40 -2.86 -0.11
CA LEU A 141 -29.70 -2.80 -0.82
C LEU A 141 -30.81 -2.20 0.06
N TYR A 142 -30.85 -2.55 1.35
CA TYR A 142 -31.82 -2.00 2.31
C TYR A 142 -31.55 -0.53 2.66
N ALA A 143 -30.28 -0.10 2.67
CA ALA A 143 -29.92 1.30 2.89
C ALA A 143 -30.21 2.17 1.66
N ALA A 144 -29.96 1.66 0.45
CA ALA A 144 -30.21 2.37 -0.80
C ALA A 144 -31.71 2.63 -1.05
N SER A 145 -32.59 1.68 -0.69
CA SER A 145 -34.04 1.87 -0.82
C SER A 145 -34.57 3.00 0.07
N ARG A 146 -34.02 3.19 1.27
CA ARG A 146 -34.41 4.28 2.18
C ARG A 146 -33.94 5.67 1.74
N VAL A 147 -32.89 5.75 0.93
CA VAL A 147 -32.38 7.03 0.39
C VAL A 147 -33.24 7.49 -0.80
N ALA A 148 -33.78 6.56 -1.58
CA ALA A 148 -34.66 6.86 -2.72
C ALA A 148 -36.06 7.38 -2.31
N GLU A 149 -36.48 7.20 -1.06
CA GLU A 149 -37.82 7.58 -0.57
C GLU A 149 -37.93 9.00 0.03
N LYS A 150 -36.87 9.81 0.06
CA LYS A 150 -37.00 11.20 0.56
C LYS A 150 -37.62 12.13 -0.50
N PRO A 151 -38.77 12.77 -0.24
CA PRO A 151 -39.38 13.68 -1.20
C PRO A 151 -38.60 15.01 -1.25
N VAL A 152 -38.36 15.50 -2.47
CA VAL A 152 -37.74 16.80 -2.75
C VAL A 152 -38.68 17.93 -2.29
N GLY A 153 -38.30 18.62 -1.21
CA GLY A 153 -39.02 19.79 -0.71
C GLY A 153 -38.94 20.98 -1.68
N ARG A 154 -40.10 21.52 -2.07
CA ARG A 154 -40.22 22.74 -2.88
C ARG A 154 -39.63 23.94 -2.11
N ARG A 155 -38.67 24.64 -2.72
CA ARG A 155 -38.23 25.98 -2.29
C ARG A 155 -39.32 26.99 -2.64
N SER A 156 -39.84 27.74 -1.66
CA SER A 156 -40.59 28.97 -1.93
C SER A 156 -39.62 30.14 -2.07
N VAL A 157 -39.85 30.95 -3.10
CA VAL A 157 -39.12 32.17 -3.41
C VAL A 157 -39.82 33.30 -2.65
N ALA A 158 -39.13 33.97 -1.73
CA ALA A 158 -39.61 35.19 -1.12
C ALA A 158 -39.27 36.39 -2.03
N ARG A 159 -40.30 37.06 -2.56
CA ARG A 159 -40.28 38.44 -3.04
C ARG A 159 -41.33 39.21 -2.24
N GLY A 160 -40.98 40.43 -1.82
CA GLY A 160 -41.91 41.42 -1.23
C GLY A 160 -41.72 41.57 0.26
#